data_AF-A0AA37N1W1-F1
#
_entry.id   AF-A0AA37N1W1-F1
#
_cell.length_a   1.000
_cell.length_b   1.000
_cell.length_c   1.000
_cell.angle_alpha   90.00
_cell.angle_beta   90.00
_cell.angle_gamma   90.00
#
_symmetry.space_group_name_H-M   'P 1'
#
loop_
_entity.id
_entity.type
_entity.pdbx_description
1 polymer ?
#
loop_
_entity_poly.entity_id
_entity_poly.type
_entity_poly.pdbx_seq_one_letter_code
_entity_poly.pdbx_strand_id
1 'polypeptide(L)' 'MYQDVPCALSSHSGGALAQSSSTASADTSYSLFVRPEIDILENDFLVISRLGKVIEALAGAAERQPSHNNVPVRLDNPVV' A
#
# COMPACT_ATOMS: atom_id res chain seq x y z
N MET A 1 -9.05 -3.07 -15.72
CA MET A 1 -8.17 -1.94 -15.35
C MET A 1 -9.03 -0.90 -14.66
N TYR A 2 -8.70 -0.54 -13.42
CA TYR A 2 -9.42 0.46 -12.63
C TYR A 2 -8.69 1.81 -12.73
N GLN A 3 -9.43 2.93 -12.68
CA GLN A 3 -8.88 4.27 -12.72
C GLN A 3 -9.69 5.20 -11.81
N ASP A 4 -9.00 6.15 -11.16
CA ASP A 4 -9.60 7.18 -10.29
C ASP A 4 -10.51 6.63 -9.19
N VAL A 5 -10.14 5.46 -8.65
CA VAL A 5 -10.90 4.78 -7.60
C VAL A 5 -10.64 5.45 -6.23
N PRO A 6 -11.70 5.91 -5.53
CA PRO A 6 -11.55 6.40 -4.17
C PRO A 6 -11.03 5.29 -3.24
N CYS A 7 -9.96 5.60 -2.52
CA CYS A 7 -9.32 4.70 -1.58
C CYS A 7 -8.81 5.46 -0.35
N ALA A 8 -8.58 4.75 0.75
CA ALA A 8 -7.89 5.29 1.90
C ALA A 8 -6.53 4.58 2.05
N LEU A 9 -5.46 5.35 2.20
CA LEU A 9 -4.14 4.81 2.52
C LEU A 9 -3.90 4.97 4.02
N SER A 10 -3.52 3.89 4.69
CA SER A 10 -3.17 3.94 6.11
C SER A 10 -2.05 4.95 6.36
N SER A 11 -2.04 5.55 7.55
CA SER A 11 -0.85 6.25 8.04
C SER A 11 0.29 5.25 8.22
N HIS A 12 1.52 5.73 8.07
CA HIS A 12 2.74 4.99 8.42
C HIS A 12 2.61 4.46 9.85
N SER A 13 2.34 3.16 10.03
CA SER A 13 2.62 2.52 11.30
C SER A 13 4.14 2.45 11.35
N GLY A 14 4.79 3.20 12.24
CA GLY A 14 6.23 3.11 12.46
C GLY A 14 6.58 1.67 12.81
N GLY A 15 6.89 0.87 11.78
CA GLY A 15 7.13 -0.55 11.89
C GLY A 15 8.18 -0.80 12.96
N ALA A 16 8.06 -1.93 13.66
CA ALA A 16 9.04 -2.35 14.65
C ALA A 16 10.45 -2.17 14.06
N LEU A 17 11.27 -1.35 14.71
CA LEU A 17 12.65 -1.10 14.33
C LEU A 17 13.41 -2.43 14.31
N ALA A 18 13.54 -3.04 13.14
CA ALA A 18 14.46 -4.15 12.91
C ALA A 18 15.88 -3.56 12.84
N GLN A 19 16.44 -3.27 14.01
CA GLN A 19 17.77 -2.70 14.13
C GLN A 19 18.82 -3.80 13.85
N SER A 20 19.31 -3.88 12.61
CA SER A 20 20.52 -4.62 12.29
C SER A 20 21.70 -3.66 12.13
N SER A 21 22.89 -4.11 12.49
CA SER A 21 24.07 -3.31 12.90
C SER A 21 24.70 -2.39 11.82
N SER A 22 24.06 -2.13 10.68
CA SER A 22 24.55 -1.16 9.69
C SER A 22 23.52 -0.55 8.73
N THR A 23 22.24 -0.90 8.80
CA THR A 23 21.20 -0.24 7.99
C THR A 23 19.88 -0.28 8.74
N ALA A 24 19.37 0.89 9.13
CA ALA A 24 18.00 1.02 9.61
C ALA A 24 17.06 1.04 8.38
N SER A 25 16.59 -0.13 7.96
CA SER A 25 15.44 -0.22 7.05
C SER A 25 14.20 -0.36 7.92
N ALA A 26 13.39 0.69 8.01
CA ALA A 26 12.04 0.52 8.52
C ALA A 26 11.24 -0.12 7.38
N ASP A 27 10.97 -1.43 7.48
CA ASP A 27 10.01 -2.10 6.61
C ASP A 27 8.68 -1.39 6.79
N THR A 28 8.42 -0.46 5.88
CA THR A 28 7.28 0.41 6.00
C THR A 28 6.10 -0.30 5.38
N SER A 29 5.31 -0.96 6.21
CA SER A 29 4.05 -1.55 5.79
C SER A 29 2.97 -0.47 5.70
N TYR A 30 2.36 -0.33 4.52
CA TYR A 30 1.12 0.41 4.33
C TYR A 30 0.00 -0.54 3.95
N SER A 31 -1.23 -0.14 4.24
CA SER A 31 -2.45 -0.81 3.80
C SER A 31 -3.33 0.17 3.03
N LEU A 32 -3.79 -0.26 1.87
CA LEU A 32 -4.78 0.44 1.05
C LEU A 32 -6.16 -0.16 1.32
N PHE A 33 -7.11 0.68 1.66
CA PHE A 33 -8.50 0.32 1.87
C PHE A 33 -9.32 0.75 0.66
N VAL A 34 -9.94 -0.23 -0.01
CA VAL A 34 -10.80 -0.02 -1.18
C VAL A 34 -12.18 -0.62 -0.96
N ARG A 35 -13.16 -0.23 -1.78
CA ARG A 35 -14.50 -0.82 -1.70
C ARG A 35 -14.47 -2.32 -2.07
N PRO A 36 -15.37 -3.16 -1.51
CA PRO A 36 -15.35 -4.60 -1.72
C PRO A 36 -15.44 -5.06 -3.18
N GLU A 37 -16.15 -4.30 -4.03
CA GLU A 37 -16.31 -4.58 -5.46
C GLU A 37 -15.04 -4.34 -6.29
N ILE A 38 -14.02 -3.70 -5.71
CA ILE A 38 -12.73 -3.51 -6.37
C ILE A 38 -11.89 -4.76 -6.14
N ASP A 39 -11.61 -5.45 -7.24
CA ASP A 39 -10.83 -6.67 -7.23
C ASP A 39 -9.36 -6.35 -7.50
N ILE A 40 -8.58 -6.23 -6.42
CA ILE A 40 -7.12 -6.08 -6.47
C ILE A 40 -6.49 -7.43 -6.13
N LEU A 41 -5.64 -7.93 -7.02
CA LEU A 41 -4.94 -9.19 -6.86
C LEU A 41 -3.52 -8.97 -6.36
N GLU A 42 -2.94 -10.03 -5.80
CA GLU A 42 -1.54 -10.00 -5.38
C GLU A 42 -0.62 -9.74 -6.58
N ASN A 43 0.35 -8.85 -6.40
CA ASN A 43 1.27 -8.35 -7.42
C ASN A 43 0.65 -7.44 -8.49
N ASP A 44 -0.60 -7.01 -8.32
CA ASP A 44 -1.13 -5.90 -9.14
C ASP A 44 -0.29 -4.65 -8.92
N PHE A 45 -0.02 -3.96 -10.03
CA PHE A 45 0.66 -2.67 -10.01
C PHE A 45 -0.33 -1.55 -9.69
N LEU A 46 0.00 -0.74 -8.70
CA LEU A 46 -0.84 0.34 -8.19
C LEU A 46 -0.15 1.68 -8.38
N VAL A 47 -0.92 2.65 -8.86
CA VAL A 47 -0.53 4.06 -8.91
C VAL A 47 -1.42 4.84 -7.97
N ILE A 48 -0.87 5.30 -6.85
CA ILE A 48 -1.61 5.91 -5.76
C ILE A 48 -1.30 7.41 -5.72
N SER A 49 -2.34 8.24 -5.90
CA SER A 49 -2.22 9.70 -5.79
C SER A 49 -2.63 10.17 -4.39
N ARG A 50 -1.73 10.85 -3.66
CA ARG A 50 -1.98 11.36 -2.32
C ARG A 50 -1.27 12.70 -2.10
N LEU A 51 -2.03 13.72 -1.69
CA LEU A 51 -1.50 15.08 -1.37
C LEU A 51 -0.61 15.66 -2.49
N GLY A 52 -1.01 15.45 -3.75
CA GLY A 52 -0.25 15.92 -4.92
C GLY A 52 1.00 15.10 -5.26
N LYS A 53 1.25 13.99 -4.54
CA LYS A 53 2.32 13.03 -4.86
C LYS A 53 1.74 11.77 -5.49
N VAL A 54 2.48 11.19 -6.42
CA VAL A 54 2.18 9.88 -7.02
C VAL A 54 3.15 8.87 -6.44
N ILE A 55 2.62 7.71 -6.06
CA ILE A 55 3.38 6.61 -5.46
C ILE A 55 3.08 5.36 -6.27
N GLU A 56 4.13 4.70 -6.74
CA GLU A 56 4.05 3.39 -7.38
C GLU A 56 4.22 2.31 -6.30
N ALA A 57 3.36 1.29 -6.34
CA ALA A 57 3.35 0.24 -5.35
C ALA A 57 2.89 -1.08 -5.94
N LEU A 58 3.28 -2.17 -5.28
CA LEU A 58 2.75 -3.49 -5.57
C LEU A 58 1.76 -3.90 -4.50
N ALA A 59 0.62 -4.43 -4.94
CA ALA A 59 -0.37 -5.03 -4.07
C ALA A 59 0.14 -6.35 -3.47
N GLY A 60 -0.05 -6.52 -2.17
CA GLY A 60 0.01 -7.82 -1.50
C GLY A 60 -1.34 -8.53 -1.59
N ALA A 61 -1.43 -9.70 -0.93
CA ALA A 61 -2.67 -10.46 -0.86
C ALA A 61 -3.77 -9.66 -0.12
N ALA A 62 -4.84 -9.32 -0.84
CA ALA A 62 -5.96 -8.56 -0.31
C ALA A 62 -6.79 -9.40 0.69
N GLU A 63 -7.02 -8.86 1.87
CA GLU A 63 -7.98 -9.39 2.84
C GLU A 63 -9.35 -8.78 2.57
N ARG A 64 -10.33 -9.64 2.24
CA ARG A 64 -11.70 -9.19 1.94
C ARG A 64 -12.52 -9.04 3.21
N GLN A 65 -13.16 -7.90 3.37
CA GLN A 65 -14.14 -7.63 4.43
C GLN A 65 -15.50 -7.26 3.81
N PRO A 66 -16.61 -7.38 4.56
CA PRO A 66 -17.94 -7.03 4.02
C PRO A 66 -18.08 -5.57 3.57
N SER A 67 -17.31 -4.65 4.16
CA SER A 67 -17.40 -3.20 3.89
C SER A 67 -16.23 -2.60 3.11
N HIS A 68 -15.08 -3.28 3.08
CA HIS A 68 -13.88 -2.85 2.35
C HIS A 68 -12.94 -4.03 2.11
N ASN A 69 -11.97 -3.89 1.22
CA ASN A 69 -10.83 -4.79 1.13
C ASN A 69 -9.61 -4.09 1.74
N ASN A 70 -8.85 -4.79 2.57
CA ASN A 70 -7.56 -4.35 3.06
C ASN A 70 -6.47 -4.94 2.17
N VAL A 71 -5.76 -4.09 1.45
CA VAL A 71 -4.69 -4.49 0.53
C VAL A 71 -3.37 -4.02 1.12
N PRO A 72 -2.53 -4.92 1.66
CA PRO A 72 -1.16 -4.57 2.02
C PRO A 72 -0.46 -4.04 0.77
N VAL A 73 0.29 -2.94 0.88
CA VAL A 73 1.04 -2.39 -0.25
C VAL A 73 2.52 -2.27 0.10
N ARG A 74 3.34 -2.72 -0.84
CA ARG A 74 4.79 -2.51 -0.81
C ARG A 74 5.09 -1.33 -1.70
N LEU A 75 5.60 -0.26 -1.12
CA LEU A 75 6.04 0.89 -1.90
C LEU A 75 7.29 0.48 -2.64
N ASP A 76 7.26 0.59 -3.96
CA ASP A 76 8.53 0.63 -4.68
C ASP A 76 9.15 2.00 -4.36
N ASN A 77 10.44 2.02 -4.02
CA ASN A 77 11.09 3.22 -3.49
C ASN A 77 10.76 4.44 -4.35
N PRO A 78 10.51 5.63 -3.76
CA PRO A 78 10.43 6.85 -4.56
C PRO A 78 11.77 7.01 -5.29
N VAL A 79 11.75 6.89 -6.62
CA VAL A 79 12.88 7.31 -7.44
C VAL A 79 12.91 8.83 -7.38
N VAL A 80 13.77 9.31 -6.47
CA VAL A 80 14.36 10.67 -6.34
C VAL A 80 13.38 11.82 -6.11
#